data_AF-A0AAV4PY80-F1
#
_entry.id   AF-A0AAV4PY80-F1
#
_cell.length_a   1.000
_cell.length_b   1.000
_cell.length_c   1.000
_cell.angle_alpha   90.00
_cell.angle_beta   90.00
_cell.angle_gamma   90.00
#
_symmetry.space_group_name_H-M   'P 1'
#
loop_
_entity.id
_entity.type
_entity.pdbx_description
1 polymer ?
#
loop_
_entity_poly.entity_id
_entity_poly.type
_entity_poly.pdbx_seq_one_letter_code
_entity_poly.pdbx_strand_id
1 'polypeptide(L)'
;MLSIVEKALLVKLYYKNSESAIAALRAYRYMKGMRDSKGPITSSALKKMMKKFEATGSLASRQRSGRPSTAAAVATTVEQTMQFMSAVAAHGECSAREVSRQTGVSYGSVWKALRITLKRHPYKLQHKQELKPPDFDSRRGFANLVFNKMEEQHDWLHTVLWTDEAHFTLSGAINTHNCLVWITENPHAFAFAA
;
A
#
# COMPACT_ATOMS: atom_id res chain seq x y z
N MET A 1 -3.70 -30.85 3.06
CA MET A 1 -2.48 -30.88 2.22
C MET A 1 -1.44 -31.68 3.00
N LEU A 2 -0.80 -32.71 2.42
CA LEU A 2 0.14 -33.59 3.16
C LEU A 2 1.36 -32.80 3.68
N SER A 3 1.69 -32.97 4.96
CA SER A 3 2.92 -32.43 5.55
C SER A 3 4.16 -33.13 4.97
N ILE A 4 5.34 -32.53 5.14
CA ILE A 4 6.58 -33.14 4.64
C ILE A 4 6.88 -34.49 5.31
N VAL A 5 6.54 -34.60 6.60
CA VAL A 5 6.69 -35.83 7.40
C VAL A 5 5.77 -36.93 6.86
N GLU A 6 4.52 -36.59 6.53
CA GLU A 6 3.57 -37.54 5.96
C GLU A 6 3.98 -38.02 4.56
N LYS A 7 4.56 -37.13 3.75
CA LYS A 7 5.14 -37.52 2.45
C LYS A 7 6.33 -38.45 2.62
N ALA A 8 7.22 -38.20 3.58
CA ALA A 8 8.37 -39.06 3.85
C ALA A 8 7.92 -40.46 4.32
N LEU A 9 6.88 -40.53 5.17
CA LEU A 9 6.29 -41.80 5.57
C LEU A 9 5.70 -42.57 4.37
N LEU A 10 5.04 -41.87 3.44
CA LEU A 10 4.52 -42.47 2.21
C LEU A 10 5.64 -42.99 1.29
N VAL A 11 6.77 -42.30 1.19
CA VAL A 11 7.97 -42.79 0.47
C VAL A 11 8.45 -44.11 1.10
N LYS A 12 8.63 -44.13 2.43
CA LYS A 12 9.09 -45.34 3.15
C LYS A 12 8.15 -46.52 2.91
N LEU A 13 6.84 -46.30 2.95
CA LEU A 13 5.84 -47.34 2.70
C LEU A 13 5.79 -47.78 1.24
N TYR A 14 6.07 -46.89 0.30
CA TYR A 14 6.10 -47.21 -1.12
C TYR A 14 7.18 -48.25 -1.42
N TYR A 15 8.42 -48.00 -0.99
CA TYR A 15 9.52 -48.95 -1.20
C TYR A 15 9.38 -50.23 -0.37
N LYS A 16 8.83 -50.16 0.85
CA LYS A 16 8.57 -51.36 1.67
C LYS A 16 7.55 -52.33 1.04
N ASN A 17 6.64 -51.82 0.20
CA ASN A 17 5.59 -52.61 -0.45
C ASN A 17 5.87 -52.85 -1.94
N SER A 18 7.13 -53.07 -2.31
CA SER A 18 7.53 -53.40 -3.69
C SER A 18 7.04 -52.38 -4.72
N GLU A 19 7.13 -51.09 -4.39
CA GLU A 19 6.72 -49.98 -5.26
C GLU A 19 5.23 -49.98 -5.64
N SER A 20 4.40 -50.69 -4.87
CA SER A 20 2.96 -50.68 -5.08
C SER A 20 2.31 -49.47 -4.39
N ALA A 21 1.92 -48.48 -5.20
CA ALA A 21 1.20 -47.29 -4.72
C ALA A 21 -0.09 -47.64 -3.96
N ILE A 22 -0.79 -48.70 -4.37
CA ILE A 22 -2.04 -49.14 -3.75
C ILE A 22 -1.76 -49.76 -2.38
N ALA A 23 -0.76 -50.65 -2.29
CA ALA A 23 -0.37 -51.29 -1.04
C ALA A 23 0.18 -50.26 -0.03
N ALA A 24 1.00 -49.32 -0.49
CA ALA A 24 1.52 -48.24 0.33
C ALA A 24 0.41 -47.35 0.91
N LEU A 25 -0.59 -46.99 0.11
CA LEU A 25 -1.75 -46.21 0.59
C LEU A 25 -2.63 -47.02 1.54
N ARG A 26 -2.80 -48.33 1.33
CA ARG A 26 -3.50 -49.21 2.29
C ARG A 26 -2.77 -49.27 3.62
N ALA A 27 -1.46 -49.50 3.61
CA ALA A 27 -0.63 -49.52 4.82
C ALA A 27 -0.63 -48.18 5.55
N TYR A 28 -0.58 -47.07 4.81
CA TYR A 28 -0.68 -45.72 5.37
C TYR A 28 -2.01 -45.49 6.10
N ARG A 29 -3.14 -45.89 5.47
CA ARG A 29 -4.48 -45.76 6.07
C ARG A 29 -4.60 -46.58 7.35
N TYR A 30 -4.09 -47.82 7.35
CA TYR A 30 -4.08 -48.68 8.52
C TYR A 30 -3.31 -48.05 9.68
N MET A 31 -2.08 -47.58 9.43
CA MET A 31 -1.26 -46.93 10.46
C MET A 31 -1.86 -45.61 10.99
N LYS A 32 -2.66 -44.91 10.18
CA LYS A 32 -3.31 -43.65 10.56
C LYS A 32 -4.75 -43.82 11.08
N GLY A 33 -5.25 -45.05 11.20
CA GLY A 33 -6.61 -45.31 11.66
C GLY A 33 -7.71 -44.71 10.77
N MET A 34 -7.43 -44.48 9.49
CA MET A 34 -8.37 -43.84 8.57
C MET A 34 -9.49 -44.80 8.17
N ARG A 35 -10.73 -44.48 8.55
CA ARG A 35 -11.94 -45.27 8.23
C ARG A 35 -12.55 -44.95 6.86
N ASP A 36 -12.21 -43.79 6.29
CA ASP A 36 -12.74 -43.35 5.00
C ASP A 36 -12.08 -44.05 3.80
N SER A 37 -12.89 -44.40 2.79
CA SER A 37 -12.40 -44.95 1.52
C SER A 37 -11.59 -43.93 0.71
N LYS A 38 -11.84 -42.63 0.93
CA LYS A 38 -11.08 -41.51 0.35
C LYS A 38 -9.80 -41.29 1.15
N GLY A 39 -8.71 -41.93 0.73
CA GLY A 39 -7.37 -41.70 1.28
C GLY A 39 -6.86 -40.26 1.06
N PRO A 40 -5.75 -39.88 1.72
CA PRO A 40 -5.24 -38.50 1.72
C PRO A 40 -4.80 -38.02 0.34
N ILE A 41 -4.39 -38.95 -0.53
CA ILE A 41 -4.07 -38.73 -1.94
C ILE A 41 -4.48 -39.95 -2.75
N THR A 42 -4.66 -39.75 -4.05
CA THR A 42 -4.92 -40.83 -5.01
C THR A 42 -3.65 -41.62 -5.32
N SER A 43 -3.80 -42.84 -5.82
CA SER A 43 -2.68 -43.68 -6.28
C SER A 43 -1.87 -42.99 -7.39
N SER A 44 -2.53 -42.27 -8.28
CA SER A 44 -1.90 -41.49 -9.34
C SER A 44 -1.09 -40.30 -8.78
N ALA A 45 -1.60 -39.62 -7.76
CA ALA A 45 -0.87 -38.56 -7.07
C ALA A 45 0.38 -39.10 -6.34
N LEU A 46 0.27 -40.28 -5.71
CA LEU A 46 1.42 -40.95 -5.08
C LEU A 46 2.49 -41.32 -6.11
N LYS A 47 2.12 -41.92 -7.25
CA LYS A 47 3.06 -42.22 -8.34
C LYS A 47 3.76 -40.97 -8.89
N LYS A 48 3.02 -39.88 -9.10
CA LYS A 48 3.59 -38.59 -9.52
C LYS A 48 4.56 -38.03 -8.47
N MET A 49 4.25 -38.19 -7.20
CA MET A 49 5.12 -37.78 -6.10
C MET A 49 6.41 -38.61 -6.06
N MET A 50 6.33 -39.94 -6.21
CA MET A 50 7.51 -40.82 -6.26
C MET A 50 8.39 -40.51 -7.47
N LYS A 51 7.81 -40.38 -8.67
CA LYS A 51 8.55 -40.02 -9.89
C LYS A 51 9.29 -38.68 -9.73
N LYS A 52 8.65 -37.70 -9.08
CA LYS A 52 9.29 -36.42 -8.77
C LYS A 52 10.40 -36.59 -7.74
N PHE A 53 10.17 -37.39 -6.70
CA PHE A 53 11.14 -37.65 -5.66
C PHE A 53 12.39 -38.34 -6.22
N GLU A 54 12.24 -39.38 -7.04
CA GLU A 54 13.34 -40.08 -7.70
C GLU A 54 14.13 -39.15 -8.64
N ALA A 55 13.46 -38.26 -9.35
CA ALA A 55 14.12 -37.34 -10.27
C ALA A 55 14.82 -36.14 -9.58
N THR A 56 14.36 -35.72 -8.40
CA THR A 56 14.81 -34.45 -7.78
C THR A 56 15.35 -34.60 -6.35
N GLY A 57 15.23 -35.77 -5.73
CA GLY A 57 15.56 -36.03 -4.33
C GLY A 57 14.69 -35.28 -3.30
N SER A 58 13.68 -34.51 -3.74
CA SER A 58 12.97 -33.55 -2.87
C SER A 58 11.45 -33.77 -2.83
N LEU A 59 10.91 -33.79 -1.60
CA LEU A 59 9.47 -33.85 -1.31
C LEU A 59 8.83 -32.46 -1.14
N ALA A 60 9.64 -31.40 -1.20
CA ALA A 60 9.17 -30.02 -1.05
C ALA A 60 8.26 -29.62 -2.23
N SER A 61 7.28 -28.76 -1.98
CA SER A 61 6.55 -28.11 -3.08
C SER A 61 7.54 -27.33 -3.94
N ARG A 62 7.38 -27.40 -5.27
CA ARG A 62 8.16 -26.53 -6.15
C ARG A 62 7.73 -25.09 -5.89
N GLN A 63 8.70 -24.19 -5.85
CA GLN A 63 8.41 -22.76 -5.94
C GLN A 63 7.61 -22.54 -7.20
N ARG A 64 6.43 -21.94 -7.07
CA ARG A 64 5.64 -21.53 -8.23
C ARG A 64 6.26 -20.25 -8.73
N SER A 65 6.80 -20.25 -9.95
CA SER A 65 7.04 -19.00 -10.66
C SER A 65 5.68 -18.37 -10.91
N GLY A 66 5.31 -17.39 -10.09
CA GLY A 66 4.13 -16.58 -10.35
C GLY A 66 4.27 -15.82 -11.67
N ARG A 67 3.21 -15.12 -12.08
CA ARG A 67 3.30 -14.18 -13.21
C ARG A 67 4.41 -13.16 -12.92
N PRO A 68 5.32 -12.87 -13.88
CA PRO A 68 6.35 -11.85 -13.70
C PRO A 68 5.72 -10.52 -13.27
N SER A 69 6.27 -9.91 -12.22
CA SER A 69 5.77 -8.65 -11.70
C SER A 69 6.16 -7.52 -12.65
N THR A 70 5.18 -6.86 -13.28
CA THR A 70 5.41 -5.62 -14.02
C THR A 70 5.57 -4.41 -13.10
N ALA A 71 5.49 -4.60 -11.78
CA ALA A 71 5.49 -3.51 -10.82
C ALA A 71 6.76 -2.65 -10.84
N ALA A 72 7.92 -3.25 -11.09
CA ALA A 72 9.19 -2.51 -11.15
C ALA A 72 9.23 -1.58 -12.38
N ALA A 73 8.94 -2.11 -13.57
CA ALA A 73 8.91 -1.31 -14.80
C ALA A 73 7.87 -0.18 -14.75
N VAL A 74 6.68 -0.47 -14.20
CA VAL A 74 5.63 0.53 -13.99
C VAL A 74 6.09 1.59 -12.99
N ALA A 75 6.75 1.21 -11.89
CA ALA A 75 7.25 2.17 -10.92
C ALA A 75 8.32 3.10 -11.50
N THR A 76 9.25 2.59 -12.30
CA THR A 76 10.24 3.42 -12.99
C THR A 76 9.57 4.42 -13.94
N THR A 77 8.60 3.97 -14.71
CA THR A 77 7.84 4.86 -15.64
C THR A 77 7.11 5.95 -14.86
N VAL A 78 6.40 5.58 -13.80
CA VAL A 78 5.67 6.51 -12.92
C VAL A 78 6.60 7.53 -12.29
N GLU A 79 7.78 7.11 -11.82
CA GLU A 79 8.76 8.01 -11.19
C GLU A 79 9.35 9.01 -12.19
N GLN A 80 9.72 8.56 -13.39
CA GLN A 80 10.24 9.43 -14.45
C GLN A 80 9.21 10.49 -14.86
N THR A 81 7.95 10.10 -15.03
CA THR A 81 6.88 11.05 -15.36
C THR A 81 6.65 12.05 -14.24
N MET A 82 6.67 11.61 -12.97
CA MET A 82 6.56 12.54 -11.84
C MET A 82 7.71 13.54 -11.77
N GLN A 83 8.94 13.10 -12.03
CA GLN A 83 10.10 14.00 -12.07
C GLN A 83 9.98 15.04 -13.18
N PHE A 84 9.57 14.61 -14.38
CA PHE A 84 9.31 15.52 -15.50
C PHE A 84 8.21 16.54 -15.17
N MET A 85 7.07 16.07 -14.65
CA MET A 85 5.96 16.94 -14.29
C MET A 85 6.34 17.94 -13.18
N SER A 86 7.10 17.51 -12.17
CA SER A 86 7.57 18.38 -11.10
C SER A 86 8.58 19.43 -11.57
N ALA A 87 9.34 19.15 -12.63
CA ALA A 87 10.26 20.12 -13.23
C ALA A 87 9.53 21.18 -14.09
N VAL A 88 8.40 20.81 -14.68
CA VAL A 88 7.58 21.72 -15.53
C VAL A 88 6.59 22.54 -14.69
N ALA A 89 6.07 21.99 -13.59
CA ALA A 89 5.10 22.66 -12.75
C ALA A 89 5.76 23.69 -11.82
N ALA A 90 5.31 24.95 -11.88
CA ALA A 90 5.77 26.03 -11.00
C ALA A 90 5.55 25.74 -9.49
N HIS A 91 4.62 24.85 -9.16
CA HIS A 91 4.24 24.53 -7.77
C HIS A 91 4.34 23.03 -7.42
N GLY A 92 5.06 22.23 -8.23
CA GLY A 92 5.31 20.81 -7.92
C GLY A 92 4.05 19.91 -7.92
N GLU A 93 3.03 20.28 -8.69
CA GLU A 93 1.74 19.61 -8.70
C GLU A 93 1.80 18.28 -9.49
N CYS A 94 1.73 17.15 -8.79
CA CYS A 94 1.71 15.83 -9.44
C CYS A 94 0.59 14.96 -8.87
N SER A 95 -0.63 15.13 -9.38
CA SER A 95 -1.71 14.22 -9.01
C SER A 95 -1.47 12.83 -9.61
N ALA A 96 -1.76 11.77 -8.86
CA ALA A 96 -1.64 10.39 -9.38
C ALA A 96 -2.57 10.12 -10.58
N ARG A 97 -3.66 10.90 -10.71
CA ARG A 97 -4.56 10.85 -11.87
C ARG A 97 -3.91 11.45 -13.11
N GLU A 98 -3.19 12.55 -12.95
CA GLU A 98 -2.46 13.17 -14.05
C GLU A 98 -1.33 12.26 -14.54
N VAL A 99 -0.57 11.66 -13.63
CA VAL A 99 0.47 10.68 -13.98
C VAL A 99 -0.15 9.48 -14.72
N SER A 100 -1.32 9.02 -14.29
CA SER A 100 -2.06 7.95 -14.99
C SER A 100 -2.44 8.35 -16.42
N ARG A 101 -2.90 9.60 -16.61
CA ARG A 101 -3.24 10.13 -17.94
C ARG A 101 -2.02 10.22 -18.84
N GLN A 102 -0.89 10.69 -18.33
CA GLN A 102 0.34 10.87 -19.12
C GLN A 102 1.04 9.55 -19.47
N THR A 103 1.04 8.59 -18.54
CA THR A 103 1.70 7.28 -18.74
C THR A 103 0.83 6.25 -19.43
N GLY A 104 -0.49 6.46 -19.48
CA GLY A 104 -1.46 5.44 -19.91
C GLY A 104 -1.61 4.26 -18.93
N VAL A 105 -0.91 4.30 -17.79
CA VAL A 105 -1.03 3.29 -16.73
C VAL A 105 -2.30 3.55 -15.95
N SER A 106 -3.03 2.48 -15.58
CA SER A 106 -4.23 2.64 -14.77
C SER A 106 -3.93 3.29 -13.42
N TYR A 107 -4.86 4.14 -12.95
CA TYR A 107 -4.73 4.85 -11.67
C TYR A 107 -4.38 3.93 -10.50
N GLY A 108 -4.98 2.74 -10.41
CA GLY A 108 -4.69 1.77 -9.35
C GLY A 108 -3.25 1.24 -9.40
N SER A 109 -2.69 1.06 -10.59
CA SER A 109 -1.30 0.64 -10.77
C SER A 109 -0.33 1.78 -10.43
N VAL A 110 -0.63 3.03 -10.83
CA VAL A 110 0.13 4.22 -10.41
C VAL A 110 0.12 4.34 -8.88
N TRP A 111 -1.05 4.19 -8.25
CA TRP A 111 -1.18 4.27 -6.80
C TRP A 111 -0.38 3.19 -6.07
N LYS A 112 -0.43 1.94 -6.56
CA LYS A 112 0.38 0.84 -6.03
C LYS A 112 1.87 1.09 -6.24
N ALA A 113 2.28 1.57 -7.40
CA ALA A 113 3.68 1.91 -7.68
C ALA A 113 4.18 2.96 -6.69
N LEU A 114 3.42 4.02 -6.44
CA LEU A 114 3.78 5.09 -5.51
C LEU A 114 3.85 4.60 -4.06
N ARG A 115 2.81 3.94 -3.56
CA ARG A 115 2.71 3.57 -2.13
C ARG A 115 3.45 2.30 -1.77
N ILE A 116 3.42 1.29 -2.64
CA ILE A 116 3.95 -0.05 -2.32
C ILE A 116 5.39 -0.18 -2.77
N THR A 117 5.71 0.23 -4.01
CA THR A 117 7.03 0.04 -4.60
C THR A 117 7.97 1.20 -4.24
N LEU A 118 7.55 2.44 -4.49
CA LEU A 118 8.36 3.65 -4.27
C LEU A 118 8.28 4.20 -2.84
N LYS A 119 7.34 3.71 -2.02
CA LYS A 119 7.12 4.15 -0.62
C LYS A 119 6.93 5.67 -0.47
N ARG A 120 6.36 6.33 -1.49
CA ARG A 120 6.05 7.76 -1.46
C ARG A 120 4.62 7.99 -0.96
N HIS A 121 4.46 9.06 -0.21
CA HIS A 121 3.20 9.48 0.38
C HIS A 121 2.75 10.83 -0.20
N PRO A 122 1.44 11.03 -0.38
CA PRO A 122 0.91 12.30 -0.83
C PRO A 122 0.92 13.31 0.34
N TYR A 123 1.58 14.45 0.15
CA TYR A 123 1.53 15.59 1.06
C TYR A 123 0.93 16.79 0.36
N LYS A 124 -0.14 17.34 0.94
CA LYS A 124 -0.76 18.57 0.46
C LYS A 124 0.06 19.76 0.97
N LEU A 125 0.45 20.64 0.05
CA LEU A 125 1.08 21.91 0.42
C LEU A 125 0.04 22.76 1.15
N GLN A 126 0.36 23.18 2.37
CA GLN A 126 -0.47 24.10 3.12
C GLN A 126 -0.04 25.52 2.77
N HIS A 127 -0.98 26.32 2.28
CA HIS A 127 -0.82 27.75 2.18
C HIS A 127 -1.13 28.37 3.54
N LYS A 128 -0.14 29.01 4.16
CA LYS A 128 -0.29 29.67 5.45
C LYS A 128 0.12 31.12 5.32
N GLN A 129 -0.61 32.00 5.99
CA GLN A 129 -0.19 33.39 6.15
C GLN A 129 1.16 33.41 6.86
N GLU A 130 2.12 34.14 6.28
CA GLU A 130 3.39 34.39 6.92
C GLU A 130 3.16 35.28 8.15
N LEU A 131 3.69 34.85 9.30
CA LEU A 131 3.64 35.64 10.52
C LEU A 131 4.95 36.40 10.66
N LYS A 132 4.84 37.72 10.69
CA LYS A 132 5.97 38.60 10.97
C LYS A 132 6.20 38.63 12.49
N PRO A 133 7.42 38.93 12.96
CA PRO A 133 7.71 39.00 14.39
C PRO A 133 6.71 39.84 15.23
N PRO A 134 6.22 41.00 14.76
CA PRO A 134 5.22 41.79 15.50
C PRO A 134 3.83 41.13 15.61
N ASP A 135 3.50 40.22 14.70
CA ASP A 135 2.19 39.57 14.66
C ASP A 135 2.02 38.62 15.86
N PHE A 136 3.10 38.03 16.37
CA PHE A 136 3.03 37.11 17.51
C PHE A 136 2.48 37.79 18.76
N ASP A 137 2.98 38.99 19.07
CA ASP A 137 2.53 39.74 20.25
C ASP A 137 1.12 40.27 20.05
N SER A 138 0.81 40.79 18.86
CA SER A 138 -0.52 41.30 18.53
C SER A 138 -1.59 40.20 18.62
N ARG A 139 -1.30 39.02 18.07
CA ARG A 139 -2.21 37.85 18.13
C ARG A 139 -2.37 37.33 19.57
N ARG A 140 -1.30 37.30 20.35
CA ARG A 140 -1.37 36.90 21.76
C ARG A 140 -2.19 37.89 22.58
N GLY A 141 -2.00 39.19 22.36
CA GLY A 141 -2.77 40.24 23.01
C GLY A 141 -4.26 40.11 22.72
N PHE A 142 -4.62 39.91 21.45
CA PHE A 142 -6.02 39.67 21.05
C PHE A 142 -6.59 38.40 21.71
N ALA A 143 -5.86 37.28 21.68
CA ALA A 143 -6.30 36.03 22.29
C ALA A 143 -6.57 36.18 23.80
N ASN A 144 -5.67 36.85 24.51
CA ASN A 144 -5.85 37.14 25.94
C ASN A 144 -7.05 38.07 26.19
N LEU A 145 -7.26 39.08 25.35
CA LEU A 145 -8.41 39.98 25.45
C LEU A 145 -9.72 39.22 25.29
N VAL A 146 -9.82 38.36 24.27
CA VAL A 146 -11.00 37.52 24.04
C VAL A 146 -11.22 36.58 25.23
N PHE A 147 -10.16 35.95 25.73
CA PHE A 147 -10.24 35.04 26.87
C PHE A 147 -10.77 35.73 28.13
N ASN A 148 -10.22 36.90 28.48
CA ASN A 148 -10.69 37.67 29.63
C ASN A 148 -12.15 38.12 29.47
N LYS A 149 -12.58 38.50 28.25
CA LYS A 149 -13.98 38.86 27.98
C LYS A 149 -14.95 37.70 28.19
N MET A 150 -14.52 36.48 27.85
CA MET A 150 -15.31 35.27 28.09
C MET A 150 -15.42 34.93 29.59
N GLU A 151 -14.40 35.24 30.39
CA GLU A 151 -14.46 35.06 31.85
C GLU A 151 -15.36 36.10 32.52
N GLU A 152 -15.31 37.37 32.08
CA GLU A 152 -16.13 38.45 32.61
C GLU A 152 -17.62 38.26 32.29
N GLN A 153 -17.94 37.83 31.07
CA GLN A 153 -19.30 37.65 30.59
C GLN A 153 -19.42 36.35 29.79
N HIS A 154 -20.07 35.35 30.41
CA HIS A 154 -20.20 34.01 29.85
C HIS A 154 -20.83 33.98 28.44
N ASP A 155 -21.80 34.87 28.18
CA ASP A 155 -22.54 34.91 26.91
C ASP A 155 -21.95 35.88 25.88
N TRP A 156 -20.80 36.51 26.16
CA TRP A 156 -20.24 37.57 25.30
C TRP A 156 -20.03 37.11 23.85
N LEU A 157 -19.54 35.88 23.63
CA LEU A 157 -19.36 35.34 22.29
C LEU A 157 -20.64 35.29 21.45
N HIS A 158 -21.81 35.12 22.08
CA HIS A 158 -23.10 35.10 21.39
C HIS A 158 -23.54 36.50 20.91
N THR A 159 -22.91 37.55 21.44
CA THR A 159 -23.18 38.93 21.04
C THR A 159 -22.27 39.41 19.89
N VAL A 160 -21.23 38.65 19.57
CA VAL A 160 -20.28 39.02 18.51
C VAL A 160 -20.76 38.48 17.17
N LEU A 161 -20.96 39.38 16.21
CA LEU A 161 -21.19 39.03 14.82
C LEU A 161 -19.86 39.08 14.06
N TRP A 162 -19.39 37.92 13.60
CA TRP A 162 -18.20 37.81 12.77
C TRP A 162 -18.57 37.96 11.30
N THR A 163 -17.84 38.80 10.59
CA THR A 163 -17.98 38.97 9.13
C THR A 163 -16.62 38.77 8.48
N ASP A 164 -16.61 38.14 7.31
CA ASP A 164 -15.41 37.96 6.50
C ASP A 164 -15.76 38.20 5.02
N GLU A 165 -14.76 38.57 4.22
CA GLU A 165 -14.90 38.78 2.78
C GLU A 165 -14.12 37.71 2.03
N ALA A 166 -14.81 36.99 1.14
CA ALA A 166 -14.22 35.96 0.32
C ALA A 166 -14.19 36.39 -1.15
N HIS A 167 -13.01 36.40 -1.76
CA HIS A 167 -12.87 36.66 -3.19
C HIS A 167 -13.05 35.36 -4.00
N PHE A 168 -13.96 35.38 -4.98
CA PHE A 168 -14.14 34.31 -5.96
C PHE A 168 -13.63 34.78 -7.32
N THR A 169 -12.64 34.10 -7.88
CA THR A 169 -12.12 34.40 -9.21
C THR A 169 -12.66 33.41 -10.24
N LEU A 170 -13.13 33.92 -11.39
CA LEU A 170 -13.62 33.09 -12.51
C LEU A 170 -12.48 32.54 -13.39
N SER A 171 -11.25 33.02 -13.19
CA SER A 171 -10.08 32.65 -13.99
C SER A 171 -9.48 31.29 -13.62
N GLY A 172 -10.00 30.61 -12.60
CA GLY A 172 -9.48 29.31 -12.15
C GLY A 172 -8.11 29.41 -11.51
N ALA A 173 -7.88 30.47 -10.70
CA ALA A 173 -6.65 30.62 -9.92
C ALA A 173 -6.32 29.34 -9.12
N ILE A 174 -5.03 29.17 -8.84
CA ILE A 174 -4.39 27.96 -8.30
C ILE A 174 -5.29 27.26 -7.28
N ASN A 175 -5.82 26.09 -7.67
CA ASN A 175 -6.54 25.23 -6.75
C ASN A 175 -5.53 24.56 -5.83
N THR A 176 -5.27 25.18 -4.68
CA THR A 176 -4.34 24.67 -3.66
C THR A 176 -4.68 23.27 -3.17
N HIS A 177 -5.91 22.78 -3.37
CA HIS A 177 -6.27 21.39 -3.09
C HIS A 177 -5.59 20.37 -4.02
N ASN A 178 -5.13 20.80 -5.20
CA ASN A 178 -4.41 19.98 -6.17
C ASN A 178 -2.87 20.09 -6.03
N CYS A 179 -2.37 21.06 -5.24
CA CYS A 179 -0.95 21.20 -4.94
C CYS A 179 -0.50 20.10 -3.96
N LEU A 180 -0.08 18.97 -4.53
CA LEU A 180 0.31 17.77 -3.80
C LEU A 180 1.63 17.23 -4.31
N VAL A 181 2.50 16.92 -3.36
CA VAL A 181 3.84 16.39 -3.58
C VAL A 181 3.91 14.93 -3.11
N TRP A 182 4.57 14.06 -3.88
CA TRP A 182 4.79 12.66 -3.52
C TRP A 182 6.22 12.41 -3.06
N ILE A 183 6.42 12.26 -1.76
CA ILE A 183 7.74 12.10 -1.13
C ILE A 183 7.69 11.11 0.01
N THR A 184 8.85 10.57 0.37
CA THR A 184 8.97 9.53 1.38
C THR A 184 8.76 10.09 2.79
N GLU A 185 9.27 11.29 3.04
CA GLU A 185 9.20 11.99 4.32
C GLU A 185 8.36 13.25 4.21
N ASN A 186 7.75 13.67 5.32
CA ASN A 186 6.95 14.89 5.37
C ASN A 186 7.88 16.10 5.16
N PRO A 187 7.65 16.95 4.16
CA PRO A 187 8.56 18.04 3.86
C PRO A 187 8.49 19.16 4.91
N HIS A 188 7.49 19.16 5.80
CA HIS A 188 7.15 20.29 6.68
C HIS A 188 7.06 21.64 5.93
N ALA A 189 6.88 21.57 4.61
CA ALA A 189 6.91 22.72 3.73
C ALA A 189 5.57 23.46 3.81
N PHE A 190 5.67 24.75 4.12
CA PHE A 190 4.58 25.70 4.00
C PHE A 190 4.92 26.64 2.84
N ALA A 191 3.95 26.90 1.98
CA ALA A 191 4.07 27.99 1.02
C ALA A 191 3.55 29.25 1.70
N PHE A 192 4.40 30.27 1.82
CA PHE A 192 4.01 31.59 2.30
C PHE A 192 3.36 32.37 1.16
N ALA A 193 2.28 33.10 1.45
CA ALA A 193 1.75 34.10 0.54
C ALA A 193 2.71 35.30 0.52
N ALA A 194 3.20 35.68 -0.66
CA ALA A 194 3.87 36.97 -0.86
C ALA A 194 2.82 38.09 -0.95
#